data_AF-A0A2A4J046-F1
#
_entry.id   AF-A0A2A4J046-F1
#
_cell.length_a   1.000
_cell.length_b   1.000
_cell.length_c   1.000
_cell.angle_alpha   90.00
_cell.angle_beta   90.00
_cell.angle_gamma   90.00
#
_symmetry.space_group_name_H-M   'P 1'
#
loop_
_entity.id
_entity.type
_entity.pdbx_description
1 polymer ?
#
loop_
_entity_poly.entity_id
_entity_poly.type
_entity_poly.pdbx_seq_one_letter_code
_entity_poly.pdbx_strand_id
1 'polypeptide(L)'
;MEDFEPQVMEIMQHIPLLMNPGDRVSGVILDMTKLMSPNRQSYFTYSGSLTSPECNEAVIWIIFDEPIYLTDAHYRLFGKIGVGRHNFRSLQKLNHHIVYTPGVTKVHMPQIAVFFTDIINILGEFFKNVGKFVSNGIKTR
;
A
#
# COMPACT_ATOMS: atom_id res chain seq x y z
N MET A 1 -11.21 -14.61 -14.33
CA MET A 1 -11.17 -14.14 -12.93
C MET A 1 -9.70 -14.03 -12.56
N GLU A 2 -9.04 -13.05 -13.18
CA GLU A 2 -7.60 -12.79 -13.13
C GLU A 2 -7.48 -11.26 -13.21
N ASP A 3 -7.88 -10.56 -12.16
CA ASP A 3 -7.51 -9.16 -12.03
C ASP A 3 -6.18 -9.13 -11.31
N PHE A 4 -5.15 -8.97 -12.13
CA PHE A 4 -3.77 -8.72 -11.78
C PHE A 4 -3.72 -7.67 -10.66
N GLU A 5 -3.08 -8.00 -9.55
CA GLU A 5 -2.66 -7.00 -8.56
C GLU A 5 -1.25 -6.50 -8.93
N PRO A 6 -1.13 -5.39 -9.68
CA PRO A 6 0.16 -4.90 -10.19
C PRO A 6 1.09 -4.42 -9.06
N GLN A 7 0.51 -4.20 -7.87
CA GLN A 7 1.15 -3.60 -6.71
C GLN A 7 2.35 -4.42 -6.23
N VAL A 8 2.18 -5.74 -6.17
CA VAL A 8 3.20 -6.66 -5.65
C VAL A 8 4.07 -7.28 -6.74
N MET A 9 3.69 -7.14 -8.02
CA MET A 9 4.37 -7.81 -9.13
C MET A 9 5.87 -7.43 -9.22
N GLU A 10 6.18 -6.19 -8.89
CA GLU A 10 7.52 -5.61 -8.93
C GLU A 10 8.49 -6.29 -7.96
N ILE A 11 8.03 -6.73 -6.78
CA ILE A 11 8.86 -7.49 -5.84
C ILE A 11 8.86 -8.99 -6.20
N MET A 12 7.73 -9.52 -6.69
CA MET A 12 7.57 -10.95 -6.97
C MET A 12 8.55 -11.48 -8.01
N GLN A 13 8.92 -10.66 -9.01
CA GLN A 13 9.91 -11.04 -10.02
C GLN A 13 11.31 -11.32 -9.44
N HIS A 14 11.63 -10.79 -8.25
CA HIS A 14 12.93 -10.93 -7.61
C HIS A 14 12.98 -12.01 -6.53
N ILE A 15 11.84 -12.40 -5.94
CA ILE A 15 11.79 -13.44 -4.90
C ILE A 15 12.45 -14.76 -5.32
N PRO A 16 12.32 -15.26 -6.56
CA PRO A 16 12.99 -16.50 -6.98
C PRO A 16 14.52 -16.46 -6.94
N LEU A 17 15.13 -15.28 -6.87
CA LEU A 17 16.58 -15.09 -6.76
C LEU A 17 17.09 -15.19 -5.32
N LEU A 18 16.18 -15.33 -4.34
CA LEU A 18 16.46 -15.30 -2.90
C LEU A 18 16.10 -16.63 -2.22
N MET A 19 16.29 -17.75 -2.92
CA MET A 19 15.85 -19.06 -2.45
C MET A 19 16.70 -19.60 -1.29
N ASN A 20 17.95 -19.17 -1.16
CA ASN A 20 18.85 -19.63 -0.11
C ASN A 20 19.07 -18.54 0.95
N PRO A 21 19.21 -18.93 2.24
CA PRO A 21 19.59 -17.99 3.29
C PRO A 21 20.92 -17.29 2.97
N GLY A 22 20.90 -15.96 2.98
CA GLY A 22 22.08 -15.13 2.69
C GLY A 22 22.18 -14.63 1.26
N ASP A 23 21.35 -15.14 0.34
CA ASP A 23 21.23 -14.62 -1.02
C ASP A 23 20.85 -13.12 -0.98
N ARG A 24 21.43 -12.36 -1.92
CA ARG A 24 21.25 -10.91 -2.02
C ARG A 24 21.13 -10.50 -3.48
N VAL A 25 20.17 -9.62 -3.77
CA VAL A 25 20.03 -8.96 -5.07
C VAL A 25 20.29 -7.47 -4.86
N SER A 26 21.13 -6.87 -5.71
CA SER A 26 21.49 -5.44 -5.67
C SER A 26 21.07 -4.74 -6.96
N GLY A 27 20.96 -3.41 -6.93
CA GLY A 27 20.59 -2.61 -8.10
C GLY A 27 19.11 -2.68 -8.48
N VAL A 28 18.25 -3.20 -7.59
CA VAL A 28 16.80 -3.20 -7.79
C VAL A 28 16.23 -1.85 -7.38
N ILE A 29 15.44 -1.25 -8.26
CA ILE A 29 14.65 -0.06 -7.96
C ILE A 29 13.22 -0.56 -7.70
N LEU A 30 12.69 -0.29 -6.51
CA LEU A 30 11.33 -0.65 -6.13
C LEU A 30 10.53 0.60 -5.75
N ASP A 31 9.32 0.73 -6.29
CA ASP A 31 8.35 1.69 -5.77
C ASP A 31 7.70 1.14 -4.47
N MET A 32 8.27 1.53 -3.34
CA MET A 32 7.80 1.12 -2.01
C MET A 32 6.35 1.52 -1.73
N THR A 33 5.83 2.53 -2.43
CA THR A 33 4.46 3.01 -2.20
C THR A 33 3.41 2.01 -2.67
N LYS A 34 3.78 1.09 -3.58
CA LYS A 34 2.94 -0.01 -4.05
C LYS A 34 2.85 -1.16 -3.06
N LEU A 35 3.76 -1.25 -2.09
CA LEU A 35 3.71 -2.24 -1.00
C LEU A 35 2.96 -1.73 0.23
N MET A 36 2.35 -0.55 0.13
CA MET A 36 1.53 0.04 1.19
C MET A 36 0.06 -0.18 0.90
N SER A 37 -0.76 -0.03 1.95
CA SER A 37 -2.22 -0.02 1.82
C SER A 37 -2.69 1.01 0.79
N PRO A 38 -3.74 0.71 0.00
CA PRO A 38 -4.36 1.70 -0.89
C PRO A 38 -4.98 2.87 -0.08
N ASN A 39 -5.49 2.61 1.13
CA ASN A 39 -5.96 3.64 2.05
C ASN A 39 -4.97 3.89 3.19
N ARG A 40 -4.00 4.78 2.94
CA ARG A 40 -2.95 5.15 3.91
C ARG A 40 -3.45 6.03 5.06
N GLN A 41 -4.68 6.53 4.98
CA GLN A 41 -5.26 7.40 6.00
C GLN A 41 -6.03 6.60 7.07
N SER A 42 -6.33 5.32 6.81
CA SER A 42 -6.92 4.41 7.78
C SER A 42 -5.86 3.47 8.35
N TYR A 43 -5.52 3.65 9.62
CA TYR A 43 -4.59 2.79 10.33
C TYR A 43 -4.83 2.81 11.84
N PHE A 44 -4.25 1.84 12.53
CA PHE A 44 -4.14 1.78 13.98
C PHE A 44 -2.69 2.09 14.38
N THR A 45 -2.49 2.81 15.48
CA THR A 45 -1.14 3.10 16.00
C THR A 45 -1.06 2.97 17.51
N TYR A 46 0.06 2.44 18.00
CA TYR A 46 0.33 2.25 19.42
C TYR A 46 1.85 2.13 19.69
N SER A 47 2.27 2.49 20.90
CA SER A 47 3.63 2.21 21.38
C SER A 47 3.76 0.73 21.75
N GLY A 48 4.81 0.06 21.27
CA GLY A 48 5.04 -1.35 21.54
C GLY A 48 6.51 -1.75 21.39
N SER A 49 6.76 -3.05 21.21
CA SER A 49 8.09 -3.63 21.13
C SER A 49 8.47 -4.14 19.75
N LEU A 50 9.76 -4.45 19.57
CA LEU A 50 10.21 -5.34 18.50
C LEU A 50 9.55 -6.73 18.62
N THR A 51 9.27 -7.37 17.48
CA THR A 51 8.69 -8.74 17.41
C THR A 51 9.75 -9.84 17.25
N SER A 52 11.03 -9.45 17.21
CA SER A 52 12.21 -10.31 17.22
C SER A 52 12.87 -10.32 18.61
N PRO A 53 13.84 -11.22 18.87
CA PRO A 53 14.63 -11.21 20.11
C PRO A 53 15.21 -9.85 20.49
N GLU A 54 15.54 -9.72 21.78
CA GLU A 54 15.71 -8.52 22.59
C GLU A 54 14.42 -7.74 22.90
N CYS A 55 13.35 -7.88 22.11
CA CYS A 55 11.99 -7.43 22.47
C CYS A 55 11.88 -5.99 23.01
N ASN A 56 12.77 -5.08 22.61
CA ASN A 56 12.84 -3.72 23.16
C ASN A 56 11.56 -2.92 22.88
N GLU A 57 11.04 -2.25 23.90
CA GLU A 57 9.88 -1.34 23.85
C GLU A 57 10.26 0.03 23.27
N ALA A 58 10.67 0.04 21.99
CA ALA A 58 11.20 1.21 21.32
C ALA A 58 10.48 1.52 19.98
N VAL A 59 9.31 0.92 19.75
CA VAL A 59 8.62 0.98 18.45
C VAL A 59 7.28 1.70 18.58
N ILE A 60 6.98 2.59 17.64
CA ILE A 60 5.61 3.05 17.37
C ILE A 60 5.10 2.24 16.18
N TRP A 61 4.11 1.39 16.42
CA TRP A 61 3.50 0.58 15.38
C TRP A 61 2.49 1.41 14.58
N ILE A 62 2.47 1.21 13.27
CA ILE A 62 1.43 1.71 12.36
C ILE A 62 0.94 0.49 11.57
N ILE A 63 -0.31 0.12 11.78
CA ILE A 63 -0.95 -1.03 11.14
C ILE A 63 -2.08 -0.49 10.26
N PHE A 64 -1.91 -0.55 8.95
CA PHE A 64 -2.98 -0.14 8.02
C PHE A 64 -4.21 -1.03 8.18
N ASP A 65 -5.37 -0.41 8.08
CA ASP A 65 -6.67 -1.08 8.21
C ASP A 65 -7.01 -1.93 6.97
N GLU A 66 -6.68 -1.41 5.78
CA GLU A 66 -6.91 -2.10 4.52
C GLU A 66 -5.65 -2.86 4.06
N PRO A 67 -5.72 -4.20 3.88
CA PRO A 67 -4.58 -5.01 3.50
C PRO A 67 -4.24 -4.87 2.00
N ILE A 68 -3.02 -5.24 1.63
CA ILE A 68 -2.67 -5.58 0.25
C ILE A 68 -2.96 -7.05 -0.01
N TYR A 69 -3.48 -7.37 -1.19
CA TYR A 69 -3.86 -8.73 -1.53
C TYR A 69 -2.75 -9.46 -2.29
N LEU A 70 -2.65 -10.76 -2.04
CA LEU A 70 -1.73 -11.67 -2.74
C LEU A 70 -2.51 -12.83 -3.33
N THR A 71 -2.10 -13.29 -4.51
CA THR A 71 -2.58 -14.55 -5.07
C THR A 71 -2.03 -15.73 -4.28
N ASP A 72 -2.71 -16.88 -4.32
CA ASP A 72 -2.22 -18.11 -3.68
C ASP A 72 -0.84 -18.52 -4.20
N ALA A 73 -0.59 -18.33 -5.50
CA ALA A 73 0.71 -18.62 -6.11
C ALA A 73 1.84 -17.76 -5.51
N HIS A 74 1.61 -16.45 -5.34
CA HIS A 74 2.54 -15.54 -4.69
C HIS A 74 2.77 -15.90 -3.21
N TYR A 75 1.70 -16.22 -2.48
CA TYR A 75 1.80 -16.64 -1.08
C TYR A 75 2.65 -17.91 -0.93
N ARG A 76 2.44 -18.91 -1.78
CA ARG A 76 3.26 -20.14 -1.79
C ARG A 76 4.72 -19.89 -2.12
N LEU A 77 5.01 -18.89 -2.97
CA LEU A 77 6.39 -18.53 -3.30
C LEU A 77 7.14 -18.02 -2.06
N PHE A 78 6.51 -17.17 -1.26
CA PHE A 78 7.06 -16.76 0.05
C PHE A 78 7.31 -17.96 0.97
N GLY A 79 6.37 -18.91 1.01
CA GLY A 79 6.51 -20.16 1.77
C GLY A 79 7.78 -20.96 1.47
N LYS A 80 8.29 -20.87 0.23
CA LYS A 80 9.51 -21.58 -0.20
C LYS A 80 10.79 -20.94 0.33
N ILE A 81 10.82 -19.61 0.47
CA ILE A 81 11.98 -18.85 0.97
C ILE A 81 12.02 -18.76 2.50
N GLY A 82 11.18 -19.52 3.20
CA GLY A 82 11.09 -19.52 4.66
C GLY A 82 10.16 -18.44 5.25
N VAL A 83 9.60 -17.56 4.42
CA VAL A 83 8.57 -16.60 4.82
C VAL A 83 7.24 -17.37 4.92
N GLY A 84 6.63 -17.46 6.10
CA GLY A 84 5.40 -18.24 6.32
C GLY A 84 5.61 -19.59 7.01
N ARG A 85 6.83 -19.90 7.48
CA ARG A 85 7.08 -21.00 8.43
C ARG A 85 7.35 -20.42 9.81
N HIS A 86 6.30 -20.21 10.60
CA HIS A 86 6.38 -19.82 12.03
C HIS A 86 7.31 -18.61 12.32
N ASN A 87 7.53 -17.73 11.34
CA ASN A 87 8.38 -16.54 11.47
C ASN A 87 7.57 -15.33 11.98
N PHE A 88 6.68 -15.59 12.94
CA PHE A 88 5.84 -14.60 13.58
C PHE A 88 5.85 -14.84 15.08
N ARG A 89 5.73 -13.75 15.85
CA ARG A 89 5.56 -13.81 17.30
C ARG A 89 4.09 -14.02 17.64
N SER A 90 3.81 -14.77 18.70
CA SER A 90 2.44 -14.93 19.21
C SER A 90 1.85 -13.60 19.67
N LEU A 91 0.52 -13.51 19.70
CA LEU A 91 -0.18 -12.35 20.25
C LEU A 91 0.23 -12.11 21.71
N GLN A 92 0.54 -10.86 22.04
CA GLN A 92 0.90 -10.45 23.39
C GLN A 92 -0.32 -9.89 24.12
N LYS A 93 -0.32 -9.93 25.46
CA LYS A 93 -1.44 -9.44 26.28
C LYS A 93 -1.59 -7.92 26.13
N LEU A 94 -2.83 -7.44 26.01
CA LEU A 94 -3.11 -6.03 25.72
C LEU A 94 -3.03 -5.11 26.95
N ASN A 95 -3.14 -5.65 28.17
CA ASN A 95 -3.06 -4.93 29.46
C ASN A 95 -3.43 -3.43 29.40
N HIS A 96 -2.44 -2.53 29.39
CA HIS A 96 -2.62 -1.07 29.44
C HIS A 96 -2.30 -0.35 28.13
N HIS A 97 -2.17 -1.07 27.01
CA HIS A 97 -1.87 -0.45 25.72
C HIS A 97 -3.09 0.27 25.18
N ILE A 98 -2.93 1.57 24.92
CA ILE A 98 -3.93 2.38 24.22
C ILE A 98 -3.61 2.33 22.73
N VAL A 99 -4.61 1.98 21.94
CA VAL A 99 -4.53 1.98 20.48
C VAL A 99 -5.27 3.21 19.96
N TYR A 100 -4.61 3.97 19.11
CA TYR A 100 -5.14 5.17 18.48
C TYR A 100 -5.48 4.90 17.02
N THR A 101 -6.41 5.67 16.47
CA THR A 101 -6.65 5.79 15.03
C THR A 101 -6.48 7.25 14.63
N PRO A 102 -6.12 7.54 13.36
CA PRO A 102 -6.16 8.89 12.84
C PRO A 102 -7.51 9.52 13.10
N GLY A 103 -7.51 10.71 13.68
CA GLY A 103 -8.73 11.50 13.77
C GLY A 103 -9.27 11.75 12.36
N VAL A 104 -10.58 11.65 12.17
CA VAL A 104 -11.21 12.12 10.94
C VAL A 104 -11.04 13.64 10.92
N THR A 105 -9.99 14.13 10.28
CA THR A 105 -9.90 15.55 9.95
C THR A 105 -10.94 15.82 8.87
N LYS A 106 -12.21 15.95 9.27
CA LYS A 106 -13.17 16.70 8.47
C LYS A 106 -12.70 18.14 8.51
N VAL A 107 -11.70 18.49 7.71
CA VAL A 107 -11.49 19.89 7.35
C VAL A 107 -12.80 20.29 6.69
N HIS A 108 -13.61 21.09 7.39
CA HIS A 108 -14.85 21.59 6.84
C HIS A 108 -14.48 22.52 5.69
N MET A 109 -14.39 21.96 4.49
CA MET A 109 -14.24 22.76 3.29
C MET A 109 -15.52 23.57 3.15
N PRO A 110 -15.42 24.91 3.07
CA PRO A 110 -16.60 25.71 2.81
C PRO A 110 -17.16 25.27 1.47
N GLN A 111 -18.50 25.18 1.36
CA GLN A 111 -19.16 24.66 0.16
C GLN A 111 -18.74 25.40 -1.12
N ILE A 112 -18.36 26.67 -1.00
CA ILE A 112 -17.83 27.46 -2.11
C ILE A 112 -16.50 26.92 -2.65
N ALA A 113 -15.60 26.43 -1.79
CA ALA A 113 -14.35 25.84 -2.21
C ALA A 113 -14.57 24.52 -2.95
N VAL A 114 -15.47 23.67 -2.44
CA VAL A 114 -15.90 22.42 -3.11
C VAL A 114 -16.50 22.70 -4.48
N PHE A 115 -17.40 23.67 -4.56
CA PHE A 115 -18.02 24.10 -5.82
C PHE A 115 -16.99 24.57 -6.85
N PHE A 116 -16.00 25.39 -6.44
CA PHE A 116 -14.96 25.85 -7.35
C PHE A 116 -14.03 24.70 -7.80
N THR A 117 -13.69 23.76 -6.91
CA THR A 117 -12.92 22.58 -7.32
C THR A 117 -13.68 21.71 -8.31
N ASP A 118 -14.98 21.53 -8.10
CA ASP A 118 -15.83 20.76 -9.02
C ASP A 118 -15.93 21.43 -10.38
N ILE A 119 -16.09 22.76 -10.43
CA ILE A 119 -16.07 23.52 -11.69
C ILE A 119 -14.74 23.36 -12.42
N ILE A 120 -13.61 23.50 -11.72
CA ILE A 120 -12.28 23.35 -12.33
C ILE A 120 -12.11 21.94 -12.90
N ASN A 121 -12.55 20.91 -12.18
CA ASN A 121 -12.51 19.52 -12.65
C ASN A 121 -13.40 19.30 -13.87
N ILE A 122 -14.65 19.77 -13.85
CA ILE A 122 -15.61 19.69 -14.97
C ILE A 122 -15.02 20.37 -16.22
N LEU A 123 -14.47 21.58 -16.07
CA LEU A 123 -13.85 22.30 -17.18
C LEU A 123 -12.62 21.56 -17.70
N GLY A 124 -11.78 21.04 -16.80
CA GLY A 124 -10.62 20.24 -17.15
C GLY A 124 -11.00 18.99 -17.95
N GLU A 125 -12.02 18.25 -17.51
CA GLU A 125 -12.54 17.07 -18.22
C GLU A 125 -13.15 17.43 -19.57
N PHE A 126 -13.93 18.50 -19.64
CA PHE A 126 -14.50 18.99 -20.89
C PHE A 126 -13.40 19.28 -21.93
N PHE A 127 -12.40 20.09 -21.57
CA PHE A 127 -11.32 20.44 -22.49
C PHE A 127 -10.44 19.24 -22.85
N LYS A 128 -10.23 18.30 -21.92
CA LYS A 128 -9.54 17.03 -22.20
C LYS A 128 -10.31 16.18 -23.21
N ASN A 129 -11.63 16.08 -23.09
CA ASN A 129 -12.48 15.33 -24.00
C ASN A 129 -12.55 15.99 -25.38
N VAL A 130 -12.67 17.33 -25.44
CA VAL A 130 -12.61 18.09 -26.70
C VAL A 130 -11.24 17.92 -27.37
N GLY A 131 -10.15 18.06 -26.61
CA GLY A 131 -8.80 17.85 -27.12
C GLY A 131 -8.59 16.44 -27.67
N LYS A 132 -9.12 15.41 -26.99
CA LYS A 132 -9.09 14.01 -27.46
C LYS A 132 -9.91 13.83 -28.74
N PHE A 133 -11.09 14.44 -28.84
CA PHE A 133 -11.92 14.40 -30.04
C PHE A 133 -11.21 15.03 -31.24
N VAL A 134 -10.62 16.23 -31.06
CA VAL A 134 -9.87 16.93 -32.11
C VAL A 134 -8.61 16.15 -32.52
N SER A 135 -7.84 15.65 -31.56
CA SER A 135 -6.67 14.77 -31.81
C SER A 135 -7.05 13.55 -32.65
N ASN A 136 -8.13 12.86 -32.27
CA ASN A 136 -8.55 11.64 -32.94
C ASN A 136 -9.13 11.92 -34.33
N GLY A 137 -9.91 13.00 -34.48
CA GLY A 137 -10.46 13.42 -35.77
C GLY A 137 -9.39 13.84 -36.78
N ILE A 138 -8.29 14.45 -36.32
CA ILE A 138 -7.14 14.81 -37.17
C ILE A 138 -6.33 13.58 -37.58
N LYS A 139 -6.25 12.53 -36.76
CA LYS A 139 -5.51 11.29 -37.07
C LYS A 139 -6.24 10.34 -38.04
N THR A 140 -7.54 10.55 -38.26
CA THR A 140 -8.38 9.75 -39.18
C THR A 140 -8.47 10.32 -40.60
N ARG A 141 -7.62 11.29 -40.96
CA ARG A 141 -7.55 11.89 -42.30
C ARG A 141 -6.13 11.79 -42.85
#